data_AF-K0I0P7-F1
#
_entry.id   AF-K0I0P7-F1
#
_cell.length_a   1.000
_cell.length_b   1.000
_cell.length_c   1.000
_cell.angle_alpha   90.00
_cell.angle_beta   90.00
_cell.angle_gamma   90.00
#
_symmetry.space_group_name_H-M   'P 1'
#
loop_
_entity.id
_entity.type
_entity.pdbx_description
1 polymer ?
#
loop_
_entity_poly.entity_id
_entity_poly.type
_entity_poly.pdbx_seq_one_letter_code
_entity_poly.pdbx_strand_id
1 'polypeptide(L)'
;MTISVWFRSSIAATLTAGFTGAIAAPLSDLSGGQTGRIEFTSATPDHRWALIRGRLGPEVTVYGDLLMPTQASSGKVPAVVFSHGSEGVSSLYFDVWAKALNNAGYAVFVVDSFKPRGEDRVTGPTKQLTWNTVANTTDALYALKLLATHPQIDSNRVFHMGWSRGAQALLDAAWPTYQQHVLPANVKWAGSVAVYPGCNMRYRVDQHSKLPAPLLMILGEKDDMTFPKPCMELAEEYAAAGNPVSYKIYPGATHVFDRLNQPWKKYNEGNFNLCSMDVRMPYGSNDRSWGPAHDKYSGKNFTDNAEWNAYLPKCRQTSWVTVESSEKAREQAVKDVLAFLKGIQ
;
A
#
# COMPACT_ATOMS: atom_id res chain seq x y z
N MET A 1 -88.29 18.83 17.53
CA MET A 1 -87.68 19.13 16.22
C MET A 1 -86.24 19.55 16.49
N THR A 2 -85.32 18.61 16.48
CA THR A 2 -83.91 18.77 16.90
C THR A 2 -83.04 18.95 15.65
N ILE A 3 -82.35 20.08 15.57
CA ILE A 3 -81.46 20.44 14.45
C ILE A 3 -80.08 19.83 14.73
N SER A 4 -79.58 19.01 13.80
CA SER A 4 -78.23 18.42 13.85
C SER A 4 -77.29 19.18 12.91
N VAL A 5 -76.22 19.76 13.45
CA VAL A 5 -75.17 20.45 12.70
C VAL A 5 -74.03 19.46 12.44
N TRP A 6 -73.66 19.26 11.17
CA TRP A 6 -72.52 18.45 10.75
C TRP A 6 -71.27 19.31 10.60
N PHE A 7 -70.25 19.08 11.43
CA PHE A 7 -68.90 19.62 11.23
C PHE A 7 -68.14 18.75 10.23
N ARG A 8 -67.65 19.35 9.14
CA ARG A 8 -66.66 18.74 8.23
C ARG A 8 -65.26 19.17 8.66
N SER A 9 -64.49 18.24 9.23
CA SER A 9 -63.05 18.43 9.46
C SER A 9 -62.27 18.11 8.18
N SER A 10 -61.59 19.11 7.63
CA SER A 10 -60.67 18.95 6.50
C SER A 10 -59.26 18.71 7.04
N ILE A 11 -58.71 17.52 6.83
CA ILE A 11 -57.32 17.20 7.17
C ILE A 11 -56.45 17.63 5.99
N ALA A 12 -55.64 18.67 6.19
CA ALA A 12 -54.57 19.04 5.27
C ALA A 12 -53.38 18.09 5.48
N ALA A 13 -53.06 17.28 4.46
CA ALA A 13 -51.89 16.41 4.47
C ALA A 13 -50.65 17.23 4.09
N THR A 14 -49.78 17.49 5.06
CA THR A 14 -48.45 18.08 4.84
C THR A 14 -47.52 16.99 4.29
N LEU A 15 -47.17 17.09 3.01
CA LEU A 15 -46.14 16.25 2.37
C LEU A 15 -44.75 16.67 2.88
N THR A 16 -44.19 15.91 3.80
CA THR A 16 -42.76 15.98 4.14
C THR A 16 -41.96 15.24 3.06
N ALA A 17 -41.30 16.00 2.18
CA ALA A 17 -40.31 15.45 1.26
C ALA A 17 -39.08 15.02 2.06
N GLY A 18 -38.98 13.72 2.36
CA GLY A 18 -37.76 13.13 2.90
C GLY A 18 -36.68 13.13 1.83
N PHE A 19 -35.62 13.91 2.02
CA PHE A 19 -34.37 13.72 1.28
C PHE A 19 -33.73 12.41 1.75
N THR A 20 -34.05 11.32 1.07
CA THR A 20 -33.22 10.11 1.12
C THR A 20 -31.95 10.44 0.36
N GLY A 21 -30.89 10.84 1.07
CA GLY A 21 -29.56 10.92 0.49
C GLY A 21 -29.16 9.53 0.01
N ALA A 22 -29.26 9.29 -1.30
CA ALA A 22 -28.74 8.07 -1.89
C ALA A 22 -27.23 8.05 -1.65
N ILE A 23 -26.74 7.07 -0.89
CA ILE A 23 -25.32 6.80 -0.80
C ILE A 23 -24.88 6.40 -2.22
N ALA A 24 -24.03 7.21 -2.84
CA ALA A 24 -23.52 6.93 -4.18
C ALA A 24 -22.76 5.60 -4.15
N ALA A 25 -22.97 4.76 -5.16
CA ALA A 25 -22.23 3.50 -5.29
C ALA A 25 -20.73 3.77 -5.49
N PRO A 26 -19.84 2.87 -5.01
CA PRO A 26 -18.40 2.98 -5.27
C PRO A 26 -18.12 3.01 -6.77
N LEU A 27 -17.17 3.84 -7.18
CA LEU A 27 -16.80 4.01 -8.58
C LEU A 27 -16.06 2.77 -9.11
N SER A 28 -16.45 2.32 -10.30
CA SER A 28 -15.78 1.26 -11.05
C SER A 28 -14.68 1.78 -11.99
N ASP A 29 -14.73 3.07 -12.35
CA ASP A 29 -13.75 3.80 -13.16
C ASP A 29 -13.78 5.31 -12.84
N LEU A 30 -12.80 6.04 -13.37
CA LEU A 30 -12.63 7.49 -13.22
C LEU A 30 -12.70 8.22 -14.58
N SER A 31 -13.38 7.63 -15.57
CA SER A 31 -13.52 8.24 -16.90
C SER A 31 -14.22 9.60 -16.87
N GLY A 32 -15.01 9.85 -15.83
CA GLY A 32 -15.67 11.13 -15.54
C GLY A 32 -14.76 12.22 -14.98
N GLY A 33 -13.48 11.93 -14.71
CA GLY A 33 -12.52 12.93 -14.20
C GLY A 33 -12.73 13.29 -12.73
N GLN A 34 -13.25 12.36 -11.92
CA GLN A 34 -13.49 12.56 -10.50
C GLN A 34 -12.18 12.74 -9.73
N THR A 35 -12.17 13.67 -8.78
CA THR A 35 -11.02 13.99 -7.91
C THR A 35 -11.49 14.16 -6.47
N GLY A 36 -10.56 14.34 -5.53
CA GLY A 36 -10.88 14.38 -4.10
C GLY A 36 -11.12 12.98 -3.55
N ARG A 37 -12.10 12.82 -2.67
CA ARG A 37 -12.40 11.50 -2.10
C ARG A 37 -13.07 10.60 -3.13
N ILE A 38 -12.43 9.47 -3.42
CA ILE A 38 -12.89 8.43 -4.34
C ILE A 38 -13.19 7.18 -3.51
N GLU A 39 -14.46 6.78 -3.48
CA GLU A 39 -14.86 5.45 -2.99
C GLU A 39 -14.83 4.47 -4.15
N PHE A 40 -14.26 3.29 -3.93
CA PHE A 40 -14.12 2.28 -4.96
C PHE A 40 -14.11 0.85 -4.40
N THR A 41 -14.33 -0.11 -5.29
CA THR A 41 -14.35 -1.53 -4.92
C THR A 41 -12.95 -2.12 -4.94
N SER A 42 -12.60 -2.83 -3.87
CA SER A 42 -11.41 -3.66 -3.73
C SER A 42 -11.80 -5.03 -3.16
N ALA A 43 -10.82 -5.83 -2.75
CA ALA A 43 -11.03 -7.11 -2.08
C ALA A 43 -9.95 -7.36 -1.02
N THR A 44 -10.18 -8.33 -0.14
CA THR A 44 -9.19 -8.78 0.85
C THR A 44 -8.96 -10.29 0.73
N PRO A 45 -8.03 -10.72 -0.14
CA PRO A 45 -7.67 -12.14 -0.24
C PRO A 45 -7.15 -12.64 1.11
N ASP A 46 -7.51 -13.87 1.49
CA ASP A 46 -7.16 -14.46 2.79
C ASP A 46 -5.65 -14.43 3.08
N HIS A 47 -4.85 -14.60 2.03
CA HIS A 47 -3.39 -14.57 2.09
C HIS A 47 -2.80 -14.40 0.68
N ARG A 48 -1.48 -14.16 0.60
CA ARG A 48 -0.79 -13.87 -0.66
C ARG A 48 -0.90 -14.96 -1.73
N TRP A 49 -0.89 -16.24 -1.35
CA TRP A 49 -1.21 -17.33 -2.29
C TRP A 49 -2.64 -17.29 -2.83
N ALA A 50 -3.61 -16.79 -2.07
CA ALA A 50 -4.97 -16.63 -2.57
C ALA A 50 -4.99 -15.58 -3.70
N LEU A 51 -4.34 -14.42 -3.47
CA LEU A 51 -4.19 -13.37 -4.47
C LEU A 51 -3.52 -13.86 -5.76
N ILE A 52 -2.33 -14.46 -5.68
CA ILE A 52 -1.61 -14.93 -6.87
C ILE A 52 -2.28 -16.12 -7.56
N ARG A 53 -3.36 -16.69 -6.99
CA ARG A 53 -4.17 -17.76 -7.60
C ARG A 53 -5.56 -17.27 -8.04
N GLY A 54 -5.80 -15.96 -7.99
CA GLY A 54 -7.08 -15.35 -8.40
C GLY A 54 -8.22 -15.56 -7.41
N ARG A 55 -7.94 -16.02 -6.19
CA ARG A 55 -8.93 -16.12 -5.11
C ARG A 55 -8.95 -14.80 -4.34
N LEU A 56 -9.71 -13.84 -4.86
CA LEU A 56 -9.72 -12.47 -4.33
C LEU A 56 -10.52 -12.30 -3.04
N GLY A 57 -11.48 -13.20 -2.77
CA GLY A 57 -12.40 -13.08 -1.65
C GLY A 57 -13.57 -12.14 -1.97
N PRO A 58 -14.38 -11.76 -0.96
CA PRO A 58 -15.50 -10.84 -1.13
C PRO A 58 -15.01 -9.42 -1.44
N GLU A 59 -15.84 -8.69 -2.17
CA GLU A 59 -15.64 -7.27 -2.44
C GLU A 59 -15.78 -6.43 -1.17
N VAL A 60 -14.97 -5.38 -1.07
CA VAL A 60 -14.98 -4.41 0.02
C VAL A 60 -14.91 -3.01 -0.58
N THR A 61 -15.81 -2.12 -0.16
CA THR A 61 -15.70 -0.69 -0.48
C THR A 61 -14.57 -0.09 0.33
N VAL A 62 -13.62 0.52 -0.36
CA VAL A 62 -12.51 1.28 0.22
C VAL A 62 -12.53 2.71 -0.33
N TYR A 63 -11.65 3.58 0.16
CA TYR A 63 -11.52 4.92 -0.38
C TYR A 63 -10.09 5.43 -0.39
N GLY A 64 -9.88 6.48 -1.17
CA GLY A 64 -8.67 7.29 -1.10
C GLY A 64 -8.93 8.73 -1.51
N ASP A 65 -7.96 9.59 -1.26
CA ASP A 65 -8.02 11.00 -1.65
C ASP A 65 -7.09 11.23 -2.86
N LEU A 66 -7.68 11.51 -4.03
CA LEU A 66 -6.99 11.84 -5.28
C LEU A 66 -6.76 13.35 -5.38
N LEU A 67 -5.50 13.75 -5.24
CA LEU A 67 -5.02 15.12 -5.30
C LEU A 67 -4.43 15.37 -6.69
N MET A 68 -5.02 16.30 -7.42
CA MET A 68 -4.47 16.74 -8.71
C MET A 68 -3.44 17.86 -8.50
N PRO A 69 -2.38 17.92 -9.32
CA PRO A 69 -1.39 18.97 -9.22
C PRO A 69 -2.03 20.34 -9.48
N THR A 70 -1.60 21.34 -8.71
CA THR A 70 -2.19 22.70 -8.76
C THR A 70 -1.75 23.50 -9.97
N GLN A 71 -0.65 23.11 -10.63
CA GLN A 71 -0.20 23.74 -11.85
C GLN A 71 -0.94 23.15 -13.04
N ALA A 72 -1.54 24.01 -13.88
CA ALA A 72 -2.23 23.61 -15.09
C ALA A 72 -1.25 22.89 -16.03
N SER A 73 -1.47 21.58 -16.23
CA SER A 73 -0.80 20.85 -17.29
C SER A 73 -1.56 21.03 -18.60
N SER A 74 -0.84 21.23 -19.70
CA SER A 74 -1.42 21.22 -21.06
C SER A 74 -1.80 19.81 -21.54
N GLY A 75 -1.66 18.79 -20.70
CA GLY A 75 -1.91 17.38 -21.03
C GLY A 75 -2.02 16.49 -19.80
N LYS A 76 -2.00 15.18 -20.01
CA LYS A 76 -2.09 14.17 -18.94
C LYS A 76 -0.88 14.24 -17.99
N VAL A 77 -1.14 14.10 -16.70
CA VAL A 77 -0.11 14.15 -15.64
C VAL A 77 0.27 12.74 -15.17
N PRO A 78 1.52 12.52 -14.74
CA PRO A 78 1.86 11.29 -14.03
C PRO A 78 1.13 11.24 -12.68
N ALA A 79 0.97 10.05 -12.12
CA ALA A 79 0.29 9.87 -10.84
C ALA A 79 1.07 8.93 -9.90
N VAL A 80 0.90 9.09 -8.60
CA VAL A 80 1.53 8.23 -7.58
C VAL A 80 0.47 7.70 -6.62
N VAL A 81 0.30 6.39 -6.55
CA VAL A 81 -0.52 5.70 -5.56
C VAL A 81 0.28 5.56 -4.28
N PHE A 82 -0.30 5.94 -3.14
CA PHE A 82 0.32 5.77 -1.83
C PHE A 82 -0.31 4.61 -1.06
N SER A 83 0.54 3.75 -0.50
CA SER A 83 0.17 2.75 0.50
C SER A 83 0.74 3.16 1.86
N HIS A 84 -0.13 3.56 2.78
CA HIS A 84 0.29 4.00 4.11
C HIS A 84 0.92 2.87 4.94
N GLY A 85 1.76 3.25 5.91
CA GLY A 85 2.26 2.36 6.94
C GLY A 85 1.24 2.06 8.04
N SER A 86 1.71 1.44 9.11
CA SER A 86 0.86 0.90 10.17
C SER A 86 0.09 1.92 11.01
N GLU A 87 0.42 3.21 10.96
CA GLU A 87 -0.36 4.26 11.63
C GLU A 87 -1.68 4.61 10.91
N GLY A 88 -1.93 4.03 9.73
CA GLY A 88 -3.01 4.49 8.85
C GLY A 88 -2.62 5.78 8.13
N VAL A 89 -3.59 6.39 7.44
CA VAL A 89 -3.43 7.67 6.76
C VAL A 89 -3.23 8.80 7.79
N SER A 90 -2.15 9.58 7.65
CA SER A 90 -1.77 10.69 8.53
C SER A 90 -1.26 11.90 7.73
N SER A 91 -1.00 13.00 8.42
CA SER A 91 -0.48 14.24 7.81
C SER A 91 0.86 14.07 7.09
N LEU A 92 1.67 13.06 7.45
CA LEU A 92 2.92 12.71 6.74
C LEU A 92 2.70 12.61 5.22
N TYR A 93 1.65 11.92 4.80
CA TYR A 93 1.40 11.67 3.38
C TYR A 93 1.00 12.94 2.65
N PHE A 94 0.28 13.85 3.29
CA PHE A 94 -0.20 15.08 2.68
C PHE A 94 0.86 16.20 2.73
N ASP A 95 1.40 16.48 3.92
CA ASP A 95 2.21 17.67 4.18
C ASP A 95 3.66 17.54 3.69
N VAL A 96 4.18 16.31 3.59
CA VAL A 96 5.54 16.03 3.12
C VAL A 96 5.48 15.54 1.67
N TRP A 97 4.89 14.36 1.46
CA TRP A 97 5.05 13.63 0.21
C TRP A 97 4.11 14.12 -0.89
N ALA A 98 2.81 14.19 -0.63
CA ALA A 98 1.86 14.63 -1.64
C ALA A 98 2.07 16.08 -2.03
N LYS A 99 2.38 16.96 -1.07
CA LYS A 99 2.77 18.36 -1.35
C LYS A 99 3.97 18.45 -2.29
N ALA A 100 5.05 17.72 -2.01
CA ALA A 100 6.25 17.75 -2.84
C ALA A 100 5.99 17.21 -4.26
N LEU A 101 5.24 16.10 -4.37
CA LEU A 101 4.89 15.49 -5.66
C LEU A 101 3.92 16.35 -6.48
N ASN A 102 2.88 16.91 -5.87
CA ASN A 102 1.95 17.81 -6.55
C ASN A 102 2.66 19.08 -7.06
N ASN A 103 3.55 19.66 -6.26
CA ASN A 103 4.39 20.78 -6.68
C ASN A 103 5.33 20.42 -7.85
N ALA A 104 5.68 19.14 -7.99
CA ALA A 104 6.46 18.60 -9.10
C ALA A 104 5.59 18.14 -10.30
N GLY A 105 4.27 18.34 -10.26
CA GLY A 105 3.35 18.03 -11.35
C GLY A 105 2.80 16.60 -11.35
N TYR A 106 2.89 15.86 -10.25
CA TYR A 106 2.32 14.53 -10.11
C TYR A 106 0.96 14.60 -9.40
N ALA A 107 -0.05 13.92 -9.94
CA ALA A 107 -1.23 13.58 -9.15
C ALA A 107 -0.86 12.56 -8.06
N VAL A 108 -1.56 12.59 -6.93
CA VAL A 108 -1.29 11.68 -5.81
C VAL A 108 -2.58 11.08 -5.32
N PHE A 109 -2.63 9.76 -5.24
CA PHE A 109 -3.79 9.04 -4.72
C PHE A 109 -3.45 8.37 -3.40
N VAL A 110 -3.94 8.96 -2.30
CA VAL A 110 -3.70 8.47 -0.94
C VAL A 110 -4.79 7.48 -0.56
N VAL A 111 -4.48 6.18 -0.65
CA VAL A 111 -5.44 5.09 -0.39
C VAL A 111 -5.47 4.75 1.10
N ASP A 112 -6.66 4.71 1.73
CA ASP A 112 -6.85 4.26 3.10
C ASP A 112 -7.30 2.80 3.12
N SER A 113 -6.40 1.91 3.51
CA SER A 113 -6.66 0.47 3.58
C SER A 113 -7.18 0.01 4.95
N PHE A 114 -7.22 0.87 5.96
CA PHE A 114 -7.56 0.50 7.33
C PHE A 114 -8.95 0.94 7.72
N LYS A 115 -9.27 2.22 7.58
CA LYS A 115 -10.56 2.76 8.04
C LYS A 115 -11.77 2.10 7.40
N PRO A 116 -11.77 1.79 6.09
CA PRO A 116 -12.88 1.03 5.48
C PRO A 116 -13.05 -0.37 6.07
N ARG A 117 -12.01 -0.92 6.71
CA ARG A 117 -12.02 -2.21 7.41
C ARG A 117 -12.18 -2.05 8.93
N GLY A 118 -12.62 -0.88 9.39
CA GLY A 118 -12.93 -0.60 10.80
C GLY A 118 -11.71 -0.32 11.67
N GLU A 119 -10.57 0.01 11.08
CA GLU A 119 -9.32 0.21 11.81
C GLU A 119 -8.75 1.62 11.62
N ASP A 120 -8.42 2.31 12.72
CA ASP A 120 -7.70 3.59 12.62
C ASP A 120 -6.21 3.38 12.34
N ARG A 121 -5.63 2.37 13.01
CA ARG A 121 -4.21 2.01 12.92
C ARG A 121 -3.99 0.54 13.26
N VAL A 122 -2.89 -0.02 12.79
CA VAL A 122 -2.45 -1.41 12.98
C VAL A 122 -1.10 -1.40 13.70
N THR A 123 -1.09 -0.92 14.94
CA THR A 123 0.12 -0.76 15.76
C THR A 123 0.05 -1.52 17.08
N GLY A 124 1.17 -1.54 17.80
CA GLY A 124 1.33 -2.23 19.08
C GLY A 124 1.83 -3.67 18.96
N PRO A 125 2.00 -4.36 20.11
CA PRO A 125 2.70 -5.64 20.20
C PRO A 125 2.01 -6.79 19.46
N THR A 126 0.68 -6.77 19.38
CA THR A 126 -0.10 -7.88 18.81
C THR A 126 -0.59 -7.59 17.40
N LYS A 127 -1.29 -6.46 17.23
CA LYS A 127 -2.01 -6.14 15.98
C LYS A 127 -1.07 -5.97 14.78
N GLN A 128 0.12 -5.43 15.03
CA GLN A 128 1.19 -5.28 14.05
C GLN A 128 1.61 -6.63 13.43
N LEU A 129 1.53 -7.73 14.19
CA LEU A 129 1.93 -9.08 13.77
C LEU A 129 0.80 -9.89 13.10
N THR A 130 -0.46 -9.52 13.29
CA THR A 130 -1.60 -10.34 12.86
C THR A 130 -2.35 -9.77 11.66
N TRP A 131 -2.12 -8.51 11.28
CA TRP A 131 -2.83 -7.88 10.18
C TRP A 131 -2.46 -8.44 8.80
N ASN A 132 -3.49 -8.67 7.99
CA ASN A 132 -3.34 -9.15 6.63
C ASN A 132 -2.90 -8.02 5.67
N THR A 133 -1.60 -7.95 5.40
CA THR A 133 -1.00 -6.93 4.52
C THR A 133 -1.41 -7.10 3.04
N VAL A 134 -2.03 -8.23 2.67
CA VAL A 134 -2.55 -8.44 1.31
C VAL A 134 -3.68 -7.46 0.99
N ALA A 135 -4.42 -6.98 2.01
CA ALA A 135 -5.40 -5.89 1.86
C ALA A 135 -4.75 -4.63 1.23
N ASN A 136 -3.60 -4.20 1.73
CA ASN A 136 -2.87 -3.06 1.19
C ASN A 136 -2.39 -3.31 -0.25
N THR A 137 -2.03 -4.55 -0.55
CA THR A 137 -1.53 -4.95 -1.88
C THR A 137 -2.66 -4.86 -2.90
N THR A 138 -3.83 -5.43 -2.61
CA THR A 138 -4.98 -5.37 -3.50
C THR A 138 -5.53 -3.97 -3.65
N ASP A 139 -5.65 -3.20 -2.57
CA ASP A 139 -6.14 -1.82 -2.65
C ASP A 139 -5.26 -0.96 -3.57
N ALA A 140 -3.93 -1.13 -3.54
CA ALA A 140 -3.03 -0.42 -4.45
C ALA A 140 -3.22 -0.83 -5.92
N LEU A 141 -3.46 -2.13 -6.19
CA LEU A 141 -3.74 -2.62 -7.54
C LEU A 141 -5.08 -2.09 -8.07
N TYR A 142 -6.14 -2.10 -7.27
CA TYR A 142 -7.42 -1.50 -7.65
C TYR A 142 -7.31 0.02 -7.85
N ALA A 143 -6.52 0.71 -7.03
CA ALA A 143 -6.23 2.12 -7.22
C ALA A 143 -5.52 2.39 -8.56
N LEU A 144 -4.50 1.60 -8.91
CA LEU A 144 -3.85 1.67 -10.23
C LEU A 144 -4.84 1.46 -11.37
N LYS A 145 -5.71 0.45 -11.26
CA LYS A 145 -6.76 0.16 -12.25
C LYS A 145 -7.69 1.36 -12.47
N LEU A 146 -8.08 2.06 -11.40
CA LEU A 146 -8.91 3.26 -11.49
C LEU A 146 -8.18 4.42 -12.14
N LEU A 147 -6.96 4.75 -11.67
CA LEU A 147 -6.20 5.87 -12.21
C LEU A 147 -5.90 5.71 -13.71
N ALA A 148 -5.73 4.47 -14.19
CA ALA A 148 -5.54 4.19 -15.62
C ALA A 148 -6.71 4.63 -16.51
N THR A 149 -7.91 4.85 -15.94
CA THR A 149 -9.11 5.30 -16.67
C THR A 149 -9.33 6.82 -16.61
N HIS A 150 -8.60 7.54 -15.75
CA HIS A 150 -8.83 8.97 -15.54
C HIS A 150 -8.36 9.81 -16.74
N PRO A 151 -9.18 10.72 -17.30
CA PRO A 151 -8.87 11.43 -18.56
C PRO A 151 -7.64 12.36 -18.46
N GLN A 152 -7.36 12.88 -17.26
CA GLN A 152 -6.18 13.73 -17.01
C GLN A 152 -4.95 12.98 -16.48
N ILE A 153 -5.02 11.66 -16.27
CA ILE A 153 -3.87 10.88 -15.79
C ILE A 153 -3.25 10.12 -16.96
N ASP A 154 -1.93 10.15 -17.03
CA ASP A 154 -1.16 9.34 -17.95
C ASP A 154 -1.05 7.93 -17.39
N SER A 155 -1.85 7.01 -17.95
CA SER A 155 -1.93 5.61 -17.51
C SER A 155 -0.60 4.86 -17.64
N ASN A 156 0.35 5.36 -18.45
CA ASN A 156 1.67 4.76 -18.59
C ASN A 156 2.67 5.27 -17.53
N ARG A 157 2.31 6.33 -16.80
CA ARG A 157 3.15 6.99 -15.78
C ARG A 157 2.45 7.01 -14.42
N VAL A 158 1.93 5.87 -14.01
CA VAL A 158 1.40 5.65 -12.66
C VAL A 158 2.42 4.89 -11.82
N PHE A 159 2.86 5.50 -10.72
CA PHE A 159 3.88 4.99 -9.81
C PHE A 159 3.25 4.50 -8.50
N HIS A 160 3.97 3.65 -7.78
CA HIS A 160 3.59 3.20 -6.44
C HIS A 160 4.60 3.69 -5.41
N MET A 161 4.15 4.30 -4.33
CA MET A 161 4.97 4.57 -3.15
C MET A 161 4.34 3.94 -1.92
N GLY A 162 5.15 3.35 -1.06
CA GLY A 162 4.69 2.69 0.16
C GLY A 162 5.66 2.88 1.30
N TRP A 163 5.14 2.90 2.54
CA TRP A 163 5.93 3.11 3.76
C TRP A 163 5.77 1.95 4.73
N SER A 164 6.87 1.42 5.29
CA SER A 164 6.84 0.33 6.28
C SER A 164 5.98 -0.85 5.80
N ARG A 165 4.84 -1.12 6.43
CA ARG A 165 3.85 -2.11 5.96
C ARG A 165 3.35 -1.85 4.53
N GLY A 166 3.05 -0.59 4.18
CA GLY A 166 2.65 -0.23 2.83
C GLY A 166 3.79 -0.45 1.82
N ALA A 167 5.04 -0.35 2.26
CA ALA A 167 6.20 -0.70 1.44
C ALA A 167 6.30 -2.21 1.23
N GLN A 168 5.95 -3.04 2.22
CA GLN A 168 5.84 -4.50 2.05
C GLN A 168 4.77 -4.86 1.02
N ALA A 169 3.60 -4.19 1.08
CA ALA A 169 2.54 -4.36 0.09
C ALA A 169 2.99 -3.95 -1.32
N LEU A 170 3.78 -2.89 -1.43
CA LEU A 170 4.40 -2.46 -2.69
C LEU A 170 5.39 -3.48 -3.24
N LEU A 171 6.21 -4.10 -2.38
CA LEU A 171 7.14 -5.15 -2.82
C LEU A 171 6.41 -6.35 -3.42
N ASP A 172 5.21 -6.69 -2.94
CA ASP A 172 4.34 -7.70 -3.55
C ASP A 172 3.71 -7.14 -4.85
N ALA A 173 3.06 -5.97 -4.80
CA ALA A 173 2.33 -5.38 -5.92
C ALA A 173 3.19 -5.02 -7.15
N ALA A 174 4.51 -4.91 -6.99
CA ALA A 174 5.44 -4.60 -8.08
C ALA A 174 5.57 -5.73 -9.13
N TRP A 175 5.20 -6.97 -8.79
CA TRP A 175 5.39 -8.13 -9.67
C TRP A 175 4.15 -8.47 -10.50
N PRO A 176 4.31 -8.87 -11.78
CA PRO A 176 3.21 -9.32 -12.65
C PRO A 176 2.37 -10.43 -12.02
N THR A 177 3.00 -11.37 -11.29
CA THR A 177 2.32 -12.48 -10.62
C THR A 177 1.26 -12.03 -9.60
N TYR A 178 1.46 -10.89 -8.94
CA TYR A 178 0.49 -10.29 -8.02
C TYR A 178 -0.55 -9.41 -8.74
N GLN A 179 -0.20 -8.86 -9.90
CA GLN A 179 -1.04 -7.93 -10.67
C GLN A 179 -2.12 -8.61 -11.51
N GLN A 180 -1.79 -9.75 -12.13
CA GLN A 180 -2.54 -10.37 -13.24
C GLN A 180 -4.02 -10.71 -12.99
N HIS A 181 -4.43 -10.88 -11.73
CA HIS A 181 -5.82 -11.20 -11.39
C HIS A 181 -6.66 -9.97 -11.05
N VAL A 182 -6.04 -8.80 -10.94
CA VAL A 182 -6.70 -7.52 -10.59
C VAL A 182 -6.64 -6.55 -11.76
N LEU A 183 -5.47 -6.43 -12.40
CA LEU A 183 -5.20 -5.47 -13.46
C LEU A 183 -5.53 -6.02 -14.86
N PRO A 184 -6.08 -5.19 -15.75
CA PRO A 184 -6.03 -5.46 -17.19
C PRO A 184 -4.59 -5.60 -17.68
N ALA A 185 -4.35 -6.39 -18.72
CA ALA A 185 -3.00 -6.72 -19.21
C ALA A 185 -2.16 -5.50 -19.65
N ASN A 186 -2.80 -4.40 -20.05
CA ASN A 186 -2.14 -3.16 -20.47
C ASN A 186 -1.90 -2.15 -19.34
N VAL A 187 -2.31 -2.47 -18.11
CA VAL A 187 -2.15 -1.58 -16.94
C VAL A 187 -1.02 -2.13 -16.07
N LYS A 188 -0.02 -1.28 -15.80
CA LYS A 188 1.16 -1.63 -15.01
C LYS A 188 1.72 -0.42 -14.27
N TRP A 189 2.54 -0.67 -13.27
CA TRP A 189 3.34 0.38 -12.63
C TRP A 189 4.43 0.88 -13.58
N ALA A 190 4.66 2.19 -13.59
CA ALA A 190 5.80 2.83 -14.27
C ALA A 190 7.08 2.74 -13.45
N GLY A 191 6.95 2.69 -12.12
CA GLY A 191 8.03 2.54 -11.17
C GLY A 191 7.51 2.50 -9.73
N SER A 192 8.36 2.10 -8.79
CA SER A 192 7.96 1.93 -7.40
C SER A 192 9.02 2.43 -6.40
N VAL A 193 8.59 3.01 -5.28
CA VAL A 193 9.47 3.45 -4.19
C VAL A 193 9.01 2.87 -2.86
N ALA A 194 9.83 2.00 -2.29
CA ALA A 194 9.62 1.39 -0.99
C ALA A 194 10.38 2.18 0.10
N VAL A 195 9.66 2.85 0.99
CA VAL A 195 10.26 3.64 2.08
C VAL A 195 10.27 2.79 3.35
N TYR A 196 11.48 2.50 3.86
CA TYR A 196 11.79 1.62 5.00
C TYR A 196 10.95 0.31 5.04
N PRO A 197 10.94 -0.51 3.97
CA PRO A 197 10.23 -1.78 3.97
C PRO A 197 10.84 -2.77 4.97
N GLY A 198 10.03 -3.73 5.45
CA GLY A 198 10.56 -4.91 6.10
C GLY A 198 10.86 -6.02 5.10
N CYS A 199 12.13 -6.43 4.97
CA CYS A 199 12.56 -7.48 4.01
C CYS A 199 13.08 -8.77 4.67
N ASN A 200 12.75 -8.95 5.95
CA ASN A 200 13.09 -10.14 6.73
C ASN A 200 12.29 -11.38 6.30
N MET A 201 11.01 -11.17 5.99
CA MET A 201 10.09 -12.16 5.46
C MET A 201 9.89 -11.90 3.98
N ARG A 202 10.45 -12.75 3.11
CA ARG A 202 10.43 -12.56 1.66
C ARG A 202 9.53 -13.58 0.99
N TYR A 203 8.65 -13.11 0.13
CA TYR A 203 7.66 -13.91 -0.58
C TYR A 203 7.89 -13.74 -2.08
N ARG A 204 8.81 -14.56 -2.59
CA ARG A 204 9.49 -14.41 -3.86
C ARG A 204 8.68 -15.00 -5.01
N VAL A 205 8.48 -14.20 -6.05
CA VAL A 205 7.84 -14.59 -7.31
C VAL A 205 8.73 -14.31 -8.52
N ASP A 206 9.97 -13.89 -8.30
CA ASP A 206 10.97 -13.52 -9.32
C ASP A 206 11.43 -14.69 -10.20
N GLN A 207 11.13 -15.92 -9.82
CA GLN A 207 11.28 -17.11 -10.66
C GLN A 207 10.27 -17.18 -11.81
N HIS A 208 9.14 -16.47 -11.72
CA HIS A 208 8.07 -16.53 -12.72
C HIS A 208 8.15 -15.40 -13.75
N SER A 209 8.69 -14.24 -13.34
CA SER A 209 8.76 -13.05 -14.19
C SER A 209 9.82 -12.08 -13.67
N LYS A 210 10.27 -11.17 -14.54
CA LYS A 210 11.09 -10.01 -14.14
C LYS A 210 10.19 -8.86 -13.68
N LEU A 211 10.76 -7.97 -12.88
CA LEU A 211 10.11 -6.69 -12.59
C LEU A 211 9.93 -5.89 -13.90
N PRO A 212 8.71 -5.43 -14.20
CA PRO A 212 8.41 -4.71 -15.43
C PRO A 212 8.84 -3.24 -15.38
N ALA A 213 9.24 -2.75 -14.20
CA ALA A 213 9.53 -1.35 -13.93
C ALA A 213 10.58 -1.19 -12.82
N PRO A 214 11.32 -0.06 -12.78
CA PRO A 214 12.31 0.20 -11.72
C PRO A 214 11.71 0.25 -10.30
N LEU A 215 12.47 -0.25 -9.33
CA LEU A 215 12.15 -0.22 -7.91
C LEU A 215 13.29 0.43 -7.11
N LEU A 216 12.97 1.44 -6.31
CA LEU A 216 13.90 2.10 -5.39
C LEU A 216 13.52 1.81 -3.94
N MET A 217 14.46 1.32 -3.14
CA MET A 217 14.28 1.19 -1.68
C MET A 217 15.00 2.32 -0.93
N ILE A 218 14.29 3.03 -0.07
CA ILE A 218 14.79 4.14 0.76
C ILE A 218 14.92 3.60 2.19
N LEU A 219 16.14 3.51 2.71
CA LEU A 219 16.44 2.79 3.96
C LEU A 219 17.05 3.71 5.02
N GLY A 220 16.60 3.60 6.28
CA GLY A 220 17.22 4.28 7.41
C GLY A 220 18.38 3.46 7.98
N GLU A 221 19.56 4.04 8.15
CA GLU A 221 20.74 3.34 8.69
C GLU A 221 20.50 2.79 10.11
N LYS A 222 19.79 3.54 10.95
CA LYS A 222 19.51 3.22 12.36
C LYS A 222 18.09 2.68 12.58
N ASP A 223 17.41 2.24 11.52
CA ASP A 223 16.10 1.62 11.65
C ASP A 223 16.22 0.28 12.38
N ASP A 224 15.65 0.20 13.59
CA ASP A 224 15.66 -0.98 14.44
C ASP A 224 14.35 -1.79 14.42
N MET A 225 13.36 -1.36 13.62
CA MET A 225 12.10 -2.08 13.36
C MET A 225 12.17 -2.91 12.08
N THR A 226 12.65 -2.29 11.01
CA THR A 226 12.81 -2.88 9.69
C THR A 226 14.25 -2.71 9.26
N PHE A 227 15.13 -3.50 9.89
CA PHE A 227 16.58 -3.41 9.67
C PHE A 227 16.92 -3.26 8.17
N PRO A 228 17.83 -2.34 7.81
CA PRO A 228 18.13 -2.05 6.41
C PRO A 228 18.82 -3.22 5.70
N LYS A 229 19.68 -3.97 6.40
CA LYS A 229 20.50 -5.06 5.85
C LYS A 229 19.68 -6.10 5.05
N PRO A 230 18.60 -6.69 5.59
CA PRO A 230 17.73 -7.59 4.84
C PRO A 230 17.19 -7.01 3.54
N CYS A 231 16.97 -5.69 3.45
CA CYS A 231 16.49 -5.05 2.22
C CYS A 231 17.61 -4.79 1.22
N MET A 232 18.81 -4.45 1.71
CA MET A 232 20.01 -4.33 0.87
C MET A 232 20.29 -5.66 0.17
N GLU A 233 20.36 -6.75 0.94
CA GLU A 233 20.58 -8.10 0.41
C GLU A 233 19.52 -8.48 -0.65
N LEU A 234 18.23 -8.18 -0.38
CA LEU A 234 17.16 -8.44 -1.33
C LEU A 234 17.33 -7.65 -2.63
N ALA A 235 17.66 -6.36 -2.52
CA ALA A 235 17.87 -5.50 -3.68
C ALA A 235 19.09 -5.94 -4.50
N GLU A 236 20.19 -6.31 -3.84
CA GLU A 236 21.40 -6.86 -4.48
C GLU A 236 21.11 -8.18 -5.20
N GLU A 237 20.37 -9.10 -4.57
CA GLU A 237 19.94 -10.36 -5.19
C GLU A 237 19.07 -10.11 -6.44
N TYR A 238 18.10 -9.20 -6.35
CA TYR A 238 17.26 -8.85 -7.49
C TYR A 238 18.04 -8.18 -8.62
N ALA A 239 18.96 -7.27 -8.29
CA ALA A 239 19.82 -6.61 -9.26
C ALA A 239 20.78 -7.59 -9.94
N ALA A 240 21.40 -8.50 -9.18
CA ALA A 240 22.24 -9.57 -9.72
C ALA A 240 21.46 -10.52 -10.65
N ALA A 241 20.16 -10.71 -10.39
CA ALA A 241 19.26 -11.43 -11.27
C ALA A 241 18.76 -10.59 -12.46
N GLY A 242 19.26 -9.37 -12.68
CA GLY A 242 18.91 -8.50 -13.81
C GLY A 242 17.59 -7.75 -13.67
N ASN A 243 17.04 -7.62 -12.46
CA ASN A 243 15.89 -6.74 -12.22
C ASN A 243 16.36 -5.30 -11.94
N PRO A 244 15.59 -4.27 -12.35
CA PRO A 244 15.94 -2.86 -12.14
C PRO A 244 15.66 -2.41 -10.70
N VAL A 245 16.36 -2.99 -9.72
CA VAL A 245 16.21 -2.67 -8.30
C VAL A 245 17.43 -1.91 -7.81
N SER A 246 17.20 -0.86 -7.03
CA SER A 246 18.25 -0.11 -6.35
C SER A 246 17.82 0.25 -4.93
N TYR A 247 18.77 0.60 -4.08
CA TYR A 247 18.48 1.11 -2.75
C TYR A 247 19.37 2.30 -2.39
N LYS A 248 18.93 3.10 -1.43
CA LYS A 248 19.69 4.20 -0.84
C LYS A 248 19.55 4.19 0.67
N ILE A 249 20.68 4.29 1.35
CA ILE A 249 20.75 4.37 2.82
C ILE A 249 20.88 5.84 3.23
N TYR A 250 20.11 6.24 4.24
CA TYR A 250 20.13 7.58 4.82
C TYR A 250 20.85 7.51 6.18
N PRO A 251 22.06 8.09 6.30
CA PRO A 251 22.85 8.01 7.52
C PRO A 251 22.12 8.60 8.72
N GLY A 252 22.20 7.89 9.85
CA GLY A 252 21.58 8.28 11.13
C GLY A 252 20.06 8.19 11.18
N ALA A 253 19.37 7.94 10.06
CA ALA A 253 17.91 7.90 10.01
C ALA A 253 17.36 6.64 10.69
N THR A 254 16.33 6.81 11.53
CA THR A 254 15.61 5.72 12.22
C THR A 254 14.35 5.34 11.44
N HIS A 255 13.54 4.42 11.98
CA HIS A 255 12.21 4.18 11.42
C HIS A 255 11.40 5.49 11.46
N VAL A 256 10.63 5.77 10.41
CA VAL A 256 9.80 6.99 10.25
C VAL A 256 10.55 8.32 10.26
N PHE A 257 11.82 8.32 9.82
CA PHE A 257 12.65 9.51 9.72
C PHE A 257 12.03 10.66 8.90
N ASP A 258 11.09 10.36 8.02
CA ASP A 258 10.42 11.27 7.10
C ASP A 258 9.23 12.01 7.72
N ARG A 259 8.87 11.72 8.98
CA ARG A 259 7.85 12.48 9.73
C ARG A 259 8.29 13.92 10.00
N LEU A 260 7.31 14.80 10.19
CA LEU A 260 7.52 16.15 10.70
C LEU A 260 7.54 16.14 12.23
N ASN A 261 8.54 16.79 12.82
CA ASN A 261 8.61 17.06 14.27
C ASN A 261 8.39 15.82 15.16
N GLN A 262 8.85 14.64 14.73
CA GLN A 262 8.78 13.41 15.53
C GLN A 262 9.97 13.42 16.50
N PRO A 263 9.77 13.70 17.80
CA PRO A 263 10.85 13.62 18.77
C PRO A 263 11.31 12.16 18.89
N TRP A 264 12.54 11.99 19.37
CA TRP A 264 13.06 10.70 19.76
C TRP A 264 12.10 10.02 20.75
N LYS A 265 11.62 8.84 20.39
CA LYS A 265 10.76 8.01 21.23
C LYS A 265 11.07 6.54 21.02
N LYS A 266 10.73 5.73 22.03
CA LYS A 266 10.68 4.28 21.91
C LYS A 266 9.25 3.77 22.05
N TYR A 267 8.86 2.88 21.15
CA TYR A 267 7.57 2.22 21.15
C TYR A 267 7.76 0.71 21.22
N ASN A 268 6.91 0.04 21.99
CA ASN A 268 6.94 -1.42 22.06
C ASN A 268 6.04 -1.99 20.96
N GLU A 269 6.64 -2.53 19.90
CA GLU A 269 5.96 -2.89 18.66
C GLU A 269 6.21 -4.35 18.30
N GLY A 270 5.17 -5.02 17.81
CA GLY A 270 5.29 -6.38 17.30
C GLY A 270 5.95 -6.36 15.92
N ASN A 271 7.02 -7.09 15.68
CA ASN A 271 7.71 -7.04 14.40
C ASN A 271 8.39 -8.37 14.06
N PHE A 272 8.90 -8.43 12.83
CA PHE A 272 9.56 -9.61 12.25
C PHE A 272 11.06 -9.38 12.08
N ASN A 273 11.69 -8.52 12.89
CA ASN A 273 13.09 -8.12 12.68
C ASN A 273 14.11 -9.25 12.99
N LEU A 274 13.73 -10.29 13.75
CA LEU A 274 14.54 -11.50 13.96
C LEU A 274 14.20 -12.63 12.98
N CYS A 275 13.20 -12.44 12.12
CA CYS A 275 12.89 -13.42 11.09
C CYS A 275 13.84 -13.30 9.91
N SER A 276 14.02 -14.40 9.19
CA SER A 276 14.89 -14.47 8.02
C SER A 276 14.35 -15.42 6.96
N MET A 277 13.04 -15.63 6.92
CA MET A 277 12.42 -16.55 5.96
C MET A 277 12.47 -15.99 4.53
N ASP A 278 12.85 -16.84 3.57
CA ASP A 278 12.71 -16.60 2.14
C ASP A 278 11.92 -17.75 1.52
N VAL A 279 10.79 -17.39 0.90
CA VAL A 279 9.79 -18.29 0.37
C VAL A 279 9.75 -18.13 -1.14
N ARG A 280 9.95 -19.20 -1.90
CA ARG A 280 9.68 -19.21 -3.35
C ARG A 280 8.24 -19.62 -3.60
N MET A 281 7.39 -18.65 -3.90
CA MET A 281 5.97 -18.89 -4.08
C MET A 281 5.69 -19.59 -5.42
N PRO A 282 5.08 -20.79 -5.41
CA PRO A 282 4.72 -21.48 -6.63
C PRO A 282 3.50 -20.79 -7.25
N TYR A 283 3.50 -20.73 -8.57
CA TYR A 283 2.43 -20.13 -9.35
C TYR A 283 1.93 -21.14 -10.39
N GLY A 284 0.61 -21.27 -10.47
CA GLY A 284 -0.09 -22.25 -11.31
C GLY A 284 -1.52 -22.43 -10.80
N SER A 285 -2.49 -22.51 -11.70
CA SER A 285 -3.92 -22.57 -11.36
C SER A 285 -4.27 -23.75 -10.44
N ASN A 286 -3.54 -24.86 -10.57
CA ASN A 286 -3.73 -26.11 -9.81
C ASN A 286 -2.66 -26.35 -8.72
N ASP A 287 -1.60 -25.54 -8.66
CA ASP A 287 -0.59 -25.71 -7.62
C ASP A 287 -1.12 -25.14 -6.29
N ARG A 288 -1.30 -26.02 -5.31
CA ARG A 288 -1.78 -25.67 -3.96
C ARG A 288 -0.66 -25.65 -2.92
N SER A 289 0.57 -26.00 -3.30
CA SER A 289 1.72 -26.02 -2.39
C SER A 289 2.08 -24.61 -1.90
N TRP A 290 2.70 -24.51 -0.73
CA TRP A 290 3.18 -23.22 -0.21
C TRP A 290 4.52 -22.80 -0.83
N GLY A 291 5.20 -23.75 -1.48
CA GLY A 291 6.52 -23.59 -2.07
C GLY A 291 7.64 -23.90 -1.09
N PRO A 292 8.87 -24.11 -1.60
CA PRO A 292 10.03 -24.26 -0.74
C PRO A 292 10.29 -22.93 -0.02
N ALA A 293 10.59 -23.02 1.27
CA ALA A 293 11.11 -21.89 2.03
C ALA A 293 12.37 -22.29 2.77
N HIS A 294 13.18 -21.30 3.11
CA HIS A 294 14.34 -21.51 3.96
C HIS A 294 14.61 -20.28 4.82
N ASP A 295 15.32 -20.49 5.91
CA ASP A 295 15.92 -19.43 6.70
C ASP A 295 17.22 -18.99 6.02
N LYS A 296 17.27 -17.73 5.57
CA LYS A 296 18.38 -17.19 4.77
C LYS A 296 19.74 -17.28 5.44
N TYR A 297 19.78 -17.26 6.77
CA TYR A 297 21.05 -17.17 7.50
C TYR A 297 21.50 -18.52 8.03
N SER A 298 20.57 -19.37 8.51
CA SER A 298 20.92 -20.72 8.98
C SER A 298 20.91 -21.77 7.87
N GLY A 299 20.30 -21.48 6.71
CA GLY A 299 20.10 -22.44 5.62
C GLY A 299 19.06 -23.51 5.91
N LYS A 300 18.34 -23.42 7.04
CA LYS A 300 17.30 -24.39 7.40
C LYS A 300 16.16 -24.32 6.38
N ASN A 301 15.91 -25.43 5.70
CA ASN A 301 14.76 -25.57 4.79
C ASN A 301 13.46 -25.85 5.58
N PHE A 302 12.36 -25.37 5.03
CA PHE A 302 11.00 -25.66 5.46
C PHE A 302 10.22 -26.28 4.30
N THR A 303 9.79 -27.52 4.46
CA THR A 303 9.23 -28.36 3.41
C THR A 303 7.70 -28.42 3.42
N ASP A 304 7.05 -27.99 4.52
CA ASP A 304 5.60 -27.89 4.60
C ASP A 304 5.08 -26.74 5.48
N ASN A 305 3.76 -26.55 5.48
CA ASN A 305 3.08 -25.48 6.21
C ASN A 305 3.17 -25.62 7.74
N ALA A 306 3.33 -26.84 8.28
CA ALA A 306 3.45 -27.05 9.72
C ALA A 306 4.79 -26.49 10.21
N GLU A 307 5.87 -26.72 9.48
CA GLU A 307 7.20 -26.18 9.80
C GLU A 307 7.23 -24.65 9.75
N TRP A 308 6.53 -24.05 8.79
CA TRP A 308 6.36 -22.60 8.70
C TRP A 308 5.62 -22.02 9.90
N ASN A 309 4.47 -22.61 10.25
CA ASN A 309 3.67 -22.18 11.38
C ASN A 309 4.43 -22.37 12.71
N ALA A 310 5.35 -23.32 12.78
CA ALA A 310 6.24 -23.50 13.92
C ALA A 310 7.43 -22.52 13.93
N TYR A 311 7.83 -21.97 12.78
CA TYR A 311 8.91 -20.99 12.68
C TYR A 311 8.46 -19.57 13.07
N LEU A 312 7.30 -19.13 12.58
CA LEU A 312 6.83 -17.75 12.79
C LEU A 312 6.81 -17.31 14.26
N PRO A 313 6.31 -18.10 15.23
CA PRO A 313 6.30 -17.71 16.64
C PRO A 313 7.69 -17.61 17.27
N LYS A 314 8.72 -18.25 16.67
CA LYS A 314 10.10 -18.26 17.20
C LYS A 314 10.89 -17.03 16.78
N CYS A 315 10.54 -16.42 15.66
CA CYS A 315 11.27 -15.27 15.12
C CYS A 315 10.49 -13.96 15.21
N ARG A 316 9.15 -13.99 15.25
CA ARG A 316 8.37 -12.78 15.54
C ARG A 316 8.61 -12.38 16.99
N GLN A 317 8.68 -11.09 17.25
CA GLN A 317 8.85 -10.59 18.60
C GLN A 317 8.10 -9.29 18.85
N THR A 318 8.07 -8.90 20.11
CA THR A 318 7.68 -7.57 20.55
C THR A 318 8.94 -6.91 21.10
N SER A 319 9.37 -5.81 20.48
CA SER A 319 10.61 -5.12 20.87
C SER A 319 10.41 -3.61 20.92
N TRP A 320 11.27 -2.94 21.69
CA TRP A 320 11.36 -1.49 21.71
C TRP A 320 12.02 -0.99 20.43
N VAL A 321 11.24 -0.30 19.61
CA VAL A 321 11.63 0.35 18.35
C VAL A 321 11.89 1.82 18.61
N THR A 322 12.97 2.35 18.04
CA THR A 322 13.34 3.76 18.08
C THR A 322 12.75 4.50 16.88
N VAL A 323 12.09 5.63 17.15
CA VAL A 323 11.61 6.54 16.11
C VAL A 323 12.02 7.96 16.39
N GLU A 324 12.47 8.67 15.36
CA GLU A 324 12.89 10.06 15.40
C GLU A 324 12.89 10.63 13.98
N SER A 325 12.28 11.80 13.78
CA SER A 325 12.37 12.48 12.48
C SER A 325 13.79 12.99 12.23
N SER A 326 14.24 12.91 10.99
CA SER A 326 15.48 13.55 10.54
C SER A 326 15.16 14.44 9.34
N GLU A 327 15.14 15.76 9.56
CA GLU A 327 14.87 16.73 8.49
C GLU A 327 15.83 16.57 7.32
N LYS A 328 17.13 16.44 7.60
CA LYS A 328 18.16 16.18 6.58
C LYS A 328 17.85 14.92 5.76
N ALA A 329 17.51 13.80 6.41
CA ALA A 329 17.21 12.56 5.70
C ALA A 329 15.89 12.67 4.91
N ARG A 330 14.86 13.28 5.49
CA ARG A 330 13.56 13.53 4.86
C ARG A 330 13.70 14.35 3.59
N GLU A 331 14.36 15.51 3.66
CA GLU A 331 14.53 16.39 2.51
C GLU A 331 15.35 15.73 1.40
N GLN A 332 16.41 14.99 1.77
CA GLN A 332 17.19 14.26 0.79
C GLN A 332 16.38 13.14 0.16
N ALA A 333 15.57 12.40 0.93
CA ALA A 333 14.71 11.35 0.41
C ALA A 333 13.67 11.89 -0.58
N VAL A 334 13.04 13.03 -0.27
CA VAL A 334 12.11 13.69 -1.20
C VAL A 334 12.82 14.06 -2.51
N LYS A 335 14.03 14.65 -2.44
CA LYS A 335 14.81 15.00 -3.64
C LYS A 335 15.17 13.77 -4.48
N ASP A 336 15.63 12.70 -3.83
CA ASP A 336 16.04 11.46 -4.50
C ASP A 336 14.85 10.76 -5.17
N VAL A 337 13.69 10.74 -4.50
CA VAL A 337 12.45 10.18 -5.07
C VAL A 337 12.01 10.99 -6.28
N LEU A 338 11.98 12.32 -6.19
CA LEU A 338 11.63 13.17 -7.33
C LEU A 338 12.57 12.97 -8.52
N ALA A 339 13.87 12.82 -8.25
CA ALA A 339 14.85 12.52 -9.29
C ALA A 339 14.64 11.14 -9.92
N PHE A 340 14.35 10.11 -9.11
CA PHE A 340 14.05 8.76 -9.56
C PHE A 340 12.80 8.73 -10.45
N LEU A 341 11.68 9.31 -10.00
CA LEU A 341 10.44 9.35 -10.77
C LEU A 341 10.61 10.12 -12.08
N LYS A 342 11.31 11.25 -12.06
CA LYS A 342 11.60 12.04 -13.27
C LYS A 342 12.48 11.29 -14.28
N GLY A 343 13.34 10.39 -13.82
CA GLY A 343 14.19 9.56 -14.66
C GLY A 343 13.44 8.47 -15.43
N ILE A 344 12.17 8.21 -15.09
CA ILE A 344 11.31 7.22 -15.73
C ILE A 344 10.36 7.97 -16.67
N GLN A 345 10.60 7.84 -17.98
CA GLN A 345 9.78 8.47 -19.03
C GLN A 345 8.67 7.57 -19.52
#